data_AF-A0A9E5IUC2-F1
#
_entry.id   AF-A0A9E5IUC2-F1
#
_cell.length_a   1.000
_cell.length_b   1.000
_cell.length_c   1.000
_cell.angle_alpha   90.00
_cell.angle_beta   90.00
_cell.angle_gamma   90.00
#
_symmetry.space_group_name_H-M   'P 1'
#
loop_
_entity.id
_entity.type
_entity.pdbx_description
1 polymer ?
#
loop_
_entity_poly.entity_id
_entity_poly.type
_entity_poly.pdbx_seq_one_letter_code
_entity_poly.pdbx_strand_id
1 'polypeptide(L)' 'MTWLIIGLILFLGAHSIRMVADAWRTQVIASWGEKPFKGVYTLIALVGFYAMVTGYAEARLQTVALWTPPIATR' A
#
# COMPACT_ATOMS: atom_id res chain seq x y z
N MET A 1 -5.59 13.29 -1.22
CA MET A 1 -5.36 12.21 -2.22
C MET A 1 -3.90 11.81 -2.33
N THR A 2 -2.95 12.75 -2.30
CA THR A 2 -1.50 12.48 -2.45
C THR A 2 -0.99 11.41 -1.48
N TRP A 3 -1.32 11.51 -0.19
CA TRP A 3 -0.92 10.51 0.82
C TRP A 3 -1.47 9.11 0.53
N LEU A 4 -2.70 9.02 0.04
CA LEU A 4 -3.31 7.74 -0.32
C LEU A 4 -2.56 7.09 -1.48
N ILE A 5 -2.23 7.87 -2.51
CA ILE A 5 -1.50 7.39 -3.68
C ILE A 5 -0.08 6.95 -3.29
N ILE A 6 0.63 7.75 -2.51
CA ILE A 6 1.96 7.39 -1.99
C ILE A 6 1.87 6.09 -1.17
N GLY A 7 0.88 6.00 -0.28
CA GLY A 7 0.64 4.81 0.53
C GLY A 7 0.40 3.57 -0.32
N LEU A 8 -0.43 3.67 -1.36
CA LEU A 8 -0.69 2.59 -2.31
C LEU A 8 0.57 2.16 -3.06
N ILE A 9 1.37 3.11 -3.56
CA ILE A 9 2.63 2.81 -4.27
C ILE A 9 3.59 2.07 -3.36
N LEU A 10 3.81 2.56 -2.14
CA LEU A 10 4.74 1.95 -1.18
C LEU A 10 4.25 0.57 -0.73
N PHE A 11 2.99 0.47 -0.32
CA PHE A 11 2.43 -0.76 0.21
C PHE A 11 2.32 -1.84 -0.88
N LEU A 12 1.64 -1.54 -1.99
CA LEU A 12 1.45 -2.51 -3.08
C LEU A 12 2.77 -2.81 -3.78
N GLY A 13 3.61 -1.80 -3.99
CA GLY A 13 4.94 -1.96 -4.58
C GLY A 13 5.81 -2.93 -3.78
N ALA A 14 5.92 -2.73 -2.46
CA ALA A 14 6.66 -3.64 -1.59
C ALA A 14 6.11 -5.07 -1.67
N HIS A 15 4.79 -5.26 -1.54
CA HIS A 15 4.16 -6.58 -1.59
C HIS A 15 4.27 -7.26 -2.96
N SER A 16 4.40 -6.48 -4.04
CA SER A 16 4.50 -7.01 -5.40
C SER A 16 5.91 -7.46 -5.78
N ILE A 17 6.94 -7.15 -4.98
CA ILE A 17 8.35 -7.49 -5.29
C ILE A 17 8.52 -8.97 -5.64
N ARG A 18 7.88 -9.90 -4.91
CA ARG A 18 7.98 -11.34 -5.19
C ARG A 18 7.39 -11.74 -6.54
N MET A 19 6.45 -10.95 -7.06
CA MET A 19 5.79 -11.21 -8.34
C MET A 19 6.58 -10.59 -9.50
N VAL A 20 6.99 -9.33 -9.38
CA VAL A 20 7.60 -8.56 -10.49
C VAL A 20 9.13 -8.53 -10.47
N ALA A 21 9.77 -8.78 -9.32
CA ALA A 21 11.20 -8.58 -9.12
C ALA A 21 11.83 -9.66 -8.22
N ASP A 22 11.42 -10.93 -8.37
CA ASP A 22 11.87 -12.02 -7.50
C ASP A 22 13.38 -12.30 -7.61
N ALA A 23 13.96 -12.14 -8.81
CA ALA A 23 15.41 -12.27 -9.02
C ALA A 23 16.19 -11.23 -8.21
N TRP A 24 15.76 -9.96 -8.24
CA TRP A 24 16.37 -8.89 -7.45
C TRP A 24 16.24 -9.17 -5.95
N ARG A 25 15.03 -9.56 -5.49
CA ARG A 25 14.80 -9.95 -4.10
C ARG A 25 15.77 -11.05 -3.66
N THR A 26 15.93 -12.09 -4.48
CA THR A 26 16.81 -13.23 -4.18
C THR A 26 18.27 -12.80 -4.09
N GLN A 27 18.74 -11.94 -5.00
CA GLN A 27 20.09 -11.37 -4.95
C GLN A 27 20.32 -10.52 -3.70
N VAL A 28 19.37 -9.65 -3.35
CA VAL A 28 19.47 -8.81 -2.15
C VAL A 28 19.49 -9.67 -0.89
N ILE A 29 18.62 -10.67 -0.78
CA ILE A 29 18.62 -11.61 0.35
C ILE A 29 19.94 -12.38 0.44
N ALA A 30 20.53 -12.81 -0.68
CA ALA A 30 21.83 -13.47 -0.68
C ALA A 30 22.97 -12.55 -0.20
N SER A 31 22.87 -11.25 -0.50
CA SER A 31 23.89 -10.25 -0.13
C SER A 31 23.75 -9.72 1.30
N TRP A 32 22.54 -9.40 1.75
CA TRP A 32 22.27 -8.74 3.03
C TRP A 32 21.70 -9.69 4.09
N GLY A 33 21.28 -10.89 3.69
CA GLY A 33 20.58 -11.84 4.55
C GLY A 33 19.06 -11.60 4.57
N GLU A 34 18.34 -12.63 5.00
CA GLU A 34 16.88 -12.63 5.02
C GLU A 34 16.28 -11.63 6.02
N LYS A 35 16.85 -11.54 7.23
CA LYS A 35 16.30 -10.68 8.31
C LYS A 35 16.37 -9.19 7.96
N PRO A 36 17.51 -8.64 7.46
CA PRO A 36 17.56 -7.23 7.05
C PRO A 36 16.62 -6.92 5.90
N PHE A 37 16.53 -7.79 4.88
CA PHE A 37 15.58 -7.63 3.80
C PHE A 37 14.13 -7.55 4.31
N LYS A 38 13.73 -8.50 5.18
CA LYS A 38 12.40 -8.50 5.79
C LYS A 38 12.16 -7.28 6.68
N GLY A 39 13.18 -6.79 7.38
CA GLY A 39 13.10 -5.57 8.19
C GLY A 39 12.79 -4.34 7.34
N VAL A 40 13.56 -4.11 6.28
CA VAL A 40 13.35 -3.00 5.34
C VAL A 40 11.99 -3.11 4.66
N TYR A 41 11.64 -4.30 4.15
CA TYR A 41 10.32 -4.60 3.59
C TYR A 41 9.19 -4.21 4.54
N THR A 42 9.30 -4.62 5.81
CA THR A 42 8.27 -4.37 6.83
C THR A 42 8.15 -2.88 7.14
N LEU A 43 9.27 -2.17 7.24
CA LEU A 43 9.25 -0.72 7.47
C LEU A 43 8.58 0.03 6.30
N ILE A 44 8.90 -0.31 5.05
CA ILE A 44 8.26 0.28 3.87
C ILE A 44 6.76 -0.01 3.87
N ALA A 45 6.37 -1.26 4.15
CA ALA A 45 4.97 -1.64 4.23
C ALA A 45 4.22 -0.89 5.33
N LEU A 46 4.80 -0.72 6.52
CA LEU A 46 4.19 0.02 7.63
C LEU A 46 4.02 1.51 7.31
N VAL A 47 5.05 2.14 6.71
CA VAL A 47 4.97 3.55 6.28
C VAL A 47 3.90 3.71 5.20
N GLY A 48 3.86 2.81 4.22
CA GLY A 48 2.83 2.79 3.18
C GLY A 48 1.42 2.63 3.77
N PHE A 49 1.25 1.69 4.70
CA PHE A 49 -0.02 1.47 5.38
C PHE A 49 -0.48 2.70 6.19
N TYR A 50 0.42 3.32 6.96
CA TYR A 50 0.13 4.56 7.68
C TYR A 50 -0.32 5.68 6.73
N ALA A 51 0.41 5.87 5.62
CA ALA A 51 0.06 6.86 4.60
C ALA A 51 -1.30 6.57 3.95
N MET A 52 -1.66 5.29 3.74
CA MET A 52 -2.99 4.91 3.26
C MET A 52 -4.09 5.26 4.27
N VAL A 53 -3.90 4.98 5.56
CA VAL A 53 -4.87 5.32 6.61
C VAL A 53 -5.12 6.83 6.65
N THR A 54 -4.05 7.62 6.69
CA THR A 54 -4.14 9.10 6.69
C THR A 54 -4.76 9.62 5.39
N GLY A 55 -4.32 9.11 4.24
CA GLY A 55 -4.82 9.53 2.94
C GLY A 55 -6.28 9.18 2.72
N TYR A 56 -6.75 8.03 3.21
CA TYR A 56 -8.17 7.67 3.19
C TYR A 56 -8.98 8.55 4.14
N ALA A 57 -8.42 8.90 5.31
CA ALA A 57 -9.08 9.79 6.25
C ALA A 57 -9.32 11.20 5.68
N GLU A 58 -8.41 11.70 4.86
CA GLU A 58 -8.63 12.91 4.06
C GLU A 58 -9.64 12.69 2.95
N ALA A 59 -9.51 11.57 2.21
CA ALA A 59 -10.31 11.34 1.01
C ALA A 59 -11.81 11.18 1.29
N ARG A 60 -12.17 10.55 2.41
CA ARG A 60 -13.57 10.37 2.82
C ARG A 60 -14.29 11.69 3.15
N LEU A 61 -13.56 12.80 3.33
CA LEU A 61 -14.17 14.11 3.57
C LEU A 61 -14.63 14.78 2.28
N GLN A 62 -14.19 14.28 1.12
CA GLN A 62 -14.53 14.78 -0.21
C GLN A 62 -15.35 13.73 -0.97
N THR A 63 -16.36 13.14 -0.32
CA THR A 63 -17.22 12.13 -0.94
C THR A 63 -18.19 12.75 -1.94
N VAL A 64 -18.43 12.02 -3.03
CA VAL A 64 -19.47 12.32 -4.01
C VAL A 64 -20.53 11.23 -3.90
N ALA A 65 -21.81 11.61 -4.01
CA ALA A 65 -22.89 10.63 -4.06
C ALA A 65 -22.76 9.78 -5.35
N LEU A 66 -22.35 8.52 -5.19
CA LEU A 66 -22.19 7.58 -6.31
C LEU A 66 -23.49 6.88 -6.70
N TRP A 67 -24.40 6.70 -5.73
CA TRP A 67 -25.66 6.01 -5.91
C TRP A 67 -26.69 6.54 -4.91
N THR A 68 -27.93 6.69 -5.36
CA THR A 68 -29.08 7.00 -4.48
C THR A 68 -30.05 5.83 -4.59
N PRO A 69 -30.26 5.05 -3.51
CA PRO A 69 -31.11 3.87 -3.59
C PRO A 69 -32.56 4.23 -3.97
N PRO A 70 -33.19 3.47 -4.89
CA PRO A 70 -34.61 3.57 -5.19
C PRO A 70 -35.46 3.46 -3.91
N ILE A 71 -36.62 4.10 -3.89
CA ILE A 71 -37.51 4.12 -2.70
C ILE A 71 -37.84 2.69 -2.22
N ALA A 72 -37.99 1.74 -3.13
CA ALA A 72 -38.28 0.34 -2.80
C ALA A 72 -37.14 -0.41 -2.08
N THR A 73 -35.91 0.12 -2.13
CA THR A 73 -34.70 -0.51 -1.55
C THR A 73 -33.99 0.41 -0.54
N ARG A 74 -34.70 1.43 -0.03
CA ARG A 74 -34.14 2.42 0.89
C ARG A 74 -34.19 1.94 2.34
#